data_AF-A0A8X6KD58-F1
#
_entry.id   AF-A0A8X6KD58-F1
#
_cell.length_a   1.000
_cell.length_b   1.000
_cell.length_c   1.000
_cell.angle_alpha   90.00
_cell.angle_beta   90.00
_cell.angle_gamma   90.00
#
_symmetry.space_group_name_H-M   'P 1'
#
loop_
_entity.id
_entity.type
_entity.pdbx_description
1 polymer ?
#
loop_
_entity_poly.entity_id
_entity_poly.type
_entity_poly.pdbx_seq_one_letter_code
_entity_poly.pdbx_strand_id
1 'polypeptide(L)'
;MSETEVRKITPVEEEAVQELKRRLENESKPEYLKDETMFLRFLRARDCNLNKAEEMLRNHIQWREKNDIDDMELYKPPEVAKYFPMSLIAFSKAGNPVRYLSFGTMDAKGLLKSAKKHDCIKSVVKELESDVLKMKQINRMTGQKIDQWIYIFDFDNYTFAKATHKPTLQMLAYLMMNMKPITLKD
;
A
#
# COMPACT_ATOMS: atom_id res chain seq x y z
N MET A 1 24.77 -16.97 -5.29
CA MET A 1 23.85 -15.95 -4.71
C MET A 1 23.31 -15.16 -5.89
N SER A 2 22.06 -15.40 -6.27
CA SER A 2 21.45 -14.76 -7.45
C SER A 2 21.29 -13.27 -7.23
N GLU A 3 21.70 -12.46 -8.21
CA GLU A 3 21.28 -11.06 -8.32
C GLU A 3 19.77 -11.01 -8.14
N THR A 4 19.28 -10.25 -7.16
CA THR A 4 17.83 -10.04 -7.03
C THR A 4 17.45 -9.08 -8.15
N GLU A 5 17.07 -9.65 -9.30
CA GLU A 5 16.71 -8.93 -10.51
C GLU A 5 15.63 -7.89 -10.21
N VAL A 6 15.96 -6.62 -10.47
CA VAL A 6 14.95 -5.57 -10.61
C VAL A 6 14.00 -6.02 -11.71
N ARG A 7 12.72 -6.24 -11.39
CA ARG A 7 11.72 -6.70 -12.37
C ARG A 7 11.61 -5.67 -13.48
N LYS A 8 12.18 -5.99 -14.63
CA LYS A 8 12.06 -5.18 -15.84
C LYS A 8 10.60 -5.10 -16.27
N ILE A 9 10.21 -3.93 -16.77
CA ILE A 9 8.90 -3.77 -17.37
C ILE A 9 8.92 -4.53 -18.70
N THR A 10 7.91 -5.35 -18.93
CA THR A 10 7.79 -6.06 -20.21
C THR A 10 7.07 -5.19 -21.24
N PRO A 11 7.29 -5.39 -22.55
CA PRO A 11 6.52 -4.68 -23.58
C PRO A 11 4.99 -4.81 -23.41
N VAL A 12 4.53 -5.97 -22.92
CA VAL A 12 3.11 -6.23 -22.61
C VAL A 12 2.63 -5.34 -21.45
N GLU A 13 3.45 -5.17 -20.41
CA GLU A 13 3.14 -4.26 -19.30
C GLU A 13 3.12 -2.80 -19.77
N GLU A 14 4.05 -2.38 -20.64
CA GLU A 14 4.07 -1.03 -21.22
C GLU A 14 2.81 -0.73 -22.03
N GLU A 15 2.44 -1.64 -22.95
CA GLU A 15 1.23 -1.50 -23.75
C GLU A 15 -0.03 -1.46 -22.88
N ALA A 16 -0.12 -2.35 -21.89
CA ALA A 16 -1.25 -2.39 -20.97
C ALA A 16 -1.35 -1.11 -20.12
N VAL A 17 -0.22 -0.50 -19.73
CA VAL A 17 -0.21 0.80 -19.05
C VAL A 17 -0.79 1.89 -19.95
N GLN A 18 -0.36 1.96 -21.22
CA GLN A 18 -0.85 2.99 -22.14
C GLN A 18 -2.36 2.83 -22.40
N GLU A 19 -2.81 1.60 -22.63
CA GLU A 19 -4.25 1.33 -22.82
C GLU A 19 -5.06 1.68 -21.57
N LEU A 20 -4.57 1.33 -20.38
CA LEU A 20 -5.28 1.65 -19.14
C LEU A 20 -5.31 3.16 -18.86
N LYS A 21 -4.24 3.90 -19.20
CA LYS A 21 -4.23 5.37 -19.15
C LYS A 21 -5.26 5.98 -20.11
N ARG A 22 -5.33 5.49 -21.35
CA ARG A 22 -6.30 5.93 -22.35
C ARG A 22 -7.74 5.74 -21.88
N ARG A 23 -8.05 4.59 -21.27
CA ARG A 23 -9.40 4.32 -20.72
C ARG A 23 -9.80 5.25 -19.58
N LEU A 24 -8.81 5.76 -18.83
CA LEU A 24 -9.02 6.58 -17.65
C LEU A 24 -8.80 8.07 -17.88
N GLU A 25 -8.44 8.48 -19.10
CA GLU A 25 -7.99 9.84 -19.42
C GLU A 25 -9.04 10.92 -19.10
N ASN A 26 -10.33 10.60 -19.28
CA ASN A 26 -11.43 11.54 -19.10
C ASN A 26 -12.02 11.54 -17.68
N GLU A 27 -11.61 10.59 -16.85
CA GLU A 27 -12.22 10.34 -15.53
C GLU A 27 -11.21 10.48 -14.38
N SER A 28 -9.90 10.45 -14.68
CA SER A 28 -8.82 10.52 -13.68
C SER A 28 -8.13 11.87 -13.68
N LYS A 29 -7.67 12.30 -12.50
CA LYS A 29 -6.82 13.47 -12.34
C LYS A 29 -5.53 13.34 -13.19
N PRO A 30 -5.05 14.41 -13.86
CA PRO A 30 -3.81 14.38 -14.65
C PRO A 30 -2.59 13.88 -13.88
N GLU A 31 -2.55 14.10 -12.57
CA GLU A 31 -1.47 13.67 -11.66
C GLU A 31 -1.39 12.15 -11.59
N TYR A 32 -2.54 11.47 -11.58
CA TYR A 32 -2.57 10.00 -11.57
C TYR A 32 -2.09 9.44 -12.91
N LEU A 33 -2.53 10.01 -14.04
CA LEU A 33 -2.11 9.56 -15.38
C LEU A 33 -0.59 9.66 -15.61
N LYS A 34 0.08 10.57 -14.90
CA LYS A 34 1.54 10.72 -14.91
C LYS A 34 2.26 9.67 -14.05
N ASP A 35 1.58 9.03 -13.10
CA ASP A 35 2.14 8.03 -12.20
C ASP A 35 2.10 6.62 -12.82
N GLU A 36 3.03 6.32 -13.73
CA GLU A 36 3.17 4.98 -14.32
C GLU A 36 3.28 3.86 -13.28
N THR A 37 3.89 4.14 -12.13
CA THR A 37 4.07 3.11 -11.08
C THR A 37 2.75 2.70 -10.47
N MET A 38 1.78 3.62 -10.39
CA MET A 38 0.42 3.29 -10.01
C MET A 38 -0.17 2.26 -11.00
N PHE A 39 -0.23 2.58 -12.29
CA PHE A 39 -0.81 1.68 -13.31
C PHE A 39 -0.17 0.29 -13.32
N LEU A 40 1.16 0.23 -13.29
CA LEU A 40 1.90 -1.03 -13.25
C LEU A 40 1.53 -1.89 -12.04
N ARG A 41 1.36 -1.30 -10.86
CA ARG A 41 0.99 -2.04 -9.64
C ARG A 41 -0.37 -2.71 -9.77
N PHE A 42 -1.36 -2.03 -10.32
CA PHE A 42 -2.71 -2.59 -10.51
C PHE A 42 -2.75 -3.65 -11.61
N LEU A 43 -2.01 -3.44 -12.70
CA LEU A 43 -1.87 -4.44 -13.77
C LEU A 43 -1.21 -5.70 -13.24
N ARG A 44 -0.08 -5.57 -12.54
CA ARG A 44 0.66 -6.71 -11.96
C ARG A 44 -0.15 -7.48 -10.93
N ALA A 45 -0.96 -6.79 -10.12
CA ALA A 45 -1.86 -7.42 -9.15
C ALA A 45 -2.97 -8.25 -9.81
N ARG A 46 -3.19 -8.12 -11.13
CA ARG A 46 -4.23 -8.83 -11.88
C ARG A 46 -3.69 -9.57 -13.09
N ASP A 47 -2.42 -9.97 -13.05
CA ASP A 47 -1.75 -10.70 -14.13
C ASP A 47 -1.90 -10.00 -15.50
N CYS A 48 -1.83 -8.67 -15.51
CA CYS A 48 -2.07 -7.80 -16.67
C CYS A 48 -3.46 -7.94 -17.31
N ASN A 49 -4.45 -8.49 -16.59
CA ASN A 49 -5.84 -8.45 -17.02
C ASN A 49 -6.37 -7.01 -16.94
N LEU A 50 -6.48 -6.35 -18.10
CA LEU A 50 -6.89 -4.95 -18.22
C LEU A 50 -8.21 -4.64 -17.49
N ASN A 51 -9.25 -5.43 -17.70
CA ASN A 51 -10.56 -5.13 -17.13
C ASN A 51 -10.57 -5.26 -15.60
N LYS A 52 -9.93 -6.30 -15.05
CA LYS A 52 -9.81 -6.47 -13.59
C LYS A 52 -8.92 -5.40 -12.96
N ALA A 53 -7.84 -5.02 -13.65
CA ALA A 53 -6.94 -3.96 -13.20
C ALA A 53 -7.64 -2.59 -13.21
N GLU A 54 -8.42 -2.30 -14.26
CA GLU A 54 -9.21 -1.08 -14.39
C GLU A 54 -10.26 -0.95 -13.31
N GLU A 55 -11.08 -1.99 -13.09
CA GLU A 55 -12.08 -2.01 -12.01
C GLU A 55 -11.42 -1.74 -10.65
N MET A 56 -10.30 -2.40 -10.38
CA MET A 56 -9.55 -2.24 -9.14
C MET A 56 -8.95 -0.83 -8.99
N LEU A 57 -8.42 -0.25 -10.07
CA LEU A 57 -7.84 1.09 -10.08
C LEU A 57 -8.91 2.17 -9.90
N ARG A 58 -10.07 2.05 -10.56
CA ARG A 58 -11.22 2.96 -10.38
C ARG A 58 -11.70 2.95 -8.93
N ASN A 59 -11.87 1.76 -8.35
CA ASN A 59 -12.22 1.61 -6.94
C ASN A 59 -11.19 2.26 -6.01
N HIS A 60 -9.89 2.13 -6.32
CA HIS A 60 -8.84 2.78 -5.54
C HIS A 60 -8.88 4.30 -5.65
N ILE A 61 -9.05 4.86 -6.85
CA ILE A 61 -9.13 6.31 -7.08
C ILE A 61 -10.31 6.90 -6.29
N GLN A 62 -11.50 6.29 -6.41
CA GLN A 62 -12.67 6.71 -5.63
C GLN A 62 -12.43 6.62 -4.12
N TRP A 63 -11.74 5.57 -3.66
CA TRP A 63 -11.37 5.44 -2.26
C TRP A 63 -10.39 6.53 -1.82
N ARG A 64 -9.39 6.88 -2.66
CA ARG A 64 -8.43 7.96 -2.36
C ARG A 64 -9.15 9.30 -2.19
N GLU A 65 -10.06 9.62 -3.09
CA GLU A 65 -10.85 10.84 -3.05
C GLU A 65 -11.76 10.89 -1.82
N LYS A 66 -12.50 9.81 -1.56
CA LYS A 66 -13.41 9.72 -0.40
C LYS A 66 -12.70 9.86 0.95
N ASN A 67 -11.42 9.52 1.04
CA ASN A 67 -10.66 9.50 2.28
C ASN A 67 -9.59 10.60 2.35
N ASP A 68 -9.56 11.55 1.40
CA ASP A 68 -8.59 12.64 1.35
C ASP A 68 -7.12 12.14 1.39
N ILE A 69 -6.84 11.06 0.66
CA ILE A 69 -5.53 10.40 0.73
C ILE A 69 -4.43 11.28 0.11
N ASP A 70 -4.75 12.05 -0.92
CA ASP A 70 -3.78 12.92 -1.59
C ASP A 70 -3.29 14.07 -0.68
N ASP A 71 -4.06 14.43 0.35
CA ASP A 71 -3.72 15.48 1.32
C ASP A 71 -3.18 14.90 2.64
N MET A 72 -2.70 13.65 2.63
CA MET A 72 -2.21 12.95 3.83
C MET A 72 -1.04 13.64 4.53
N GLU A 73 -0.31 14.52 3.85
CA GLU A 73 0.74 15.34 4.47
C GLU A 73 0.18 16.24 5.57
N LEU A 74 -1.03 16.78 5.38
CA LEU A 74 -1.71 17.67 6.32
C LEU A 74 -2.34 16.92 7.51
N TYR A 75 -2.61 15.63 7.36
CA TYR A 75 -3.23 14.81 8.41
C TYR A 75 -2.28 14.63 9.60
N LYS A 76 -2.71 15.04 10.81
CA LYS A 76 -1.99 14.77 12.06
C LYS A 76 -2.60 13.55 12.74
N PRO A 77 -1.89 12.41 12.80
CA PRO A 77 -2.41 11.22 13.45
C PRO A 77 -2.55 11.46 14.96
N PRO A 78 -3.53 10.83 15.62
CA PRO A 78 -3.69 10.93 17.08
C PRO A 78 -2.47 10.32 17.78
N GLU A 79 -2.20 10.74 19.02
CA GLU A 79 -1.03 10.27 19.77
C GLU A 79 -0.99 8.73 19.87
N VAL A 80 -2.15 8.08 19.99
CA VAL A 80 -2.26 6.63 20.06
C VAL A 80 -1.73 5.91 18.80
N ALA A 81 -1.59 6.62 17.68
CA ALA A 81 -1.07 6.04 16.45
C ALA A 81 0.40 5.57 16.58
N LYS A 82 1.17 6.14 17.50
CA LYS A 82 2.56 5.70 17.77
C LYS A 82 2.65 4.25 18.28
N TYR A 83 1.54 3.68 18.73
CA TYR A 83 1.45 2.30 19.20
C TYR A 83 0.97 1.33 18.12
N PHE A 84 0.74 1.77 16.87
CA PHE A 84 0.51 0.83 15.77
C PHE A 84 1.77 0.00 15.53
N PRO A 85 1.65 -1.34 15.40
CA PRO A 85 2.80 -2.22 15.25
C PRO A 85 3.24 -2.24 13.78
N MET A 86 3.58 -1.11 13.18
CA MET A 86 4.04 -1.06 11.79
C MET A 86 5.23 -0.10 11.66
N SER A 87 6.43 -0.66 11.67
CA SER A 87 7.67 0.12 11.64
C SER A 87 8.40 -0.08 10.32
N LEU A 88 8.89 1.00 9.72
CA LEU A 88 9.88 0.92 8.63
C LEU A 88 11.23 0.61 9.28
N ILE A 89 11.76 -0.59 9.04
CA ILE A 89 12.99 -1.05 9.70
C ILE A 89 14.21 -1.02 8.79
N ALA A 90 14.01 -1.09 7.47
CA ALA A 90 15.10 -1.11 6.49
C ALA A 90 14.58 -0.84 5.08
N PHE A 91 15.53 -0.74 4.14
CA PHE A 91 15.30 -0.91 2.72
C PHE A 91 16.05 -2.16 2.25
N SER A 92 15.42 -2.93 1.36
CA SER A 92 16.12 -4.05 0.69
C SER A 92 17.25 -3.55 -0.21
N LYS A 93 18.09 -4.46 -0.70
CA LYS A 93 19.15 -4.13 -1.67
C LYS A 93 18.62 -3.48 -2.95
N ALA A 94 17.40 -3.83 -3.35
CA ALA A 94 16.71 -3.24 -4.50
C ALA A 94 15.91 -1.97 -4.14
N GLY A 95 16.01 -1.47 -2.91
CA GLY A 95 15.34 -0.23 -2.47
C GLY A 95 13.87 -0.38 -2.07
N ASN A 96 13.30 -1.59 -2.04
CA ASN A 96 11.95 -1.82 -1.49
C ASN A 96 11.91 -1.51 0.01
N PRO A 97 10.93 -0.74 0.52
CA PRO A 97 10.71 -0.52 1.95
C PRO A 97 10.41 -1.84 2.68
N VAL A 98 11.06 -2.07 3.82
CA VAL A 98 10.84 -3.25 4.67
C VAL A 98 10.07 -2.83 5.91
N ARG A 99 8.81 -3.25 6.00
CA ARG A 99 7.91 -2.98 7.12
C ARG A 99 7.81 -4.19 8.05
N TYR A 100 8.11 -3.99 9.32
CA TYR A 100 7.94 -4.98 10.39
C TYR A 100 6.61 -4.78 11.10
N LEU A 101 5.85 -5.88 11.26
CA LEU A 101 4.57 -5.88 11.94
C LEU A 101 4.53 -6.87 13.10
N SER A 102 4.55 -6.35 14.32
CA SER A 102 4.50 -7.15 15.55
C SER A 102 3.08 -7.43 16.00
N PHE A 103 2.42 -8.41 15.38
CA PHE A 103 1.02 -8.73 15.66
C PHE A 103 0.79 -9.29 17.06
N GLY A 104 1.72 -10.09 17.58
CA GLY A 104 1.54 -10.73 18.87
C GLY A 104 1.80 -9.83 20.07
N THR A 105 2.63 -8.78 19.96
CA THR A 105 2.78 -7.76 21.03
C THR A 105 1.80 -6.60 20.92
N MET A 106 1.12 -6.44 19.77
CA MET A 106 0.13 -5.37 19.55
C MET A 106 -1.04 -5.43 20.55
N ASP A 107 -1.38 -4.29 21.14
CA ASP A 107 -2.66 -4.07 21.83
C ASP A 107 -3.71 -3.47 20.90
N ALA A 108 -4.24 -4.30 20.00
CA ALA A 108 -5.25 -3.87 19.03
C ALA A 108 -6.56 -3.45 19.70
N LYS A 109 -6.86 -4.00 20.88
CA LYS A 109 -8.06 -3.67 21.65
C LYS A 109 -7.93 -2.27 22.26
N GLY A 110 -6.79 -1.96 22.88
CA GLY A 110 -6.47 -0.62 23.37
C GLY A 110 -6.50 0.41 22.25
N LEU A 111 -5.82 0.15 21.12
CA LEU A 111 -5.82 1.03 19.95
C LEU A 111 -7.24 1.39 19.48
N LEU A 112 -8.10 0.39 19.31
CA LEU A 112 -9.49 0.58 18.86
C LEU A 112 -10.42 1.21 19.90
N LYS A 113 -10.03 1.20 21.18
CA LYS A 113 -10.74 1.91 22.26
C LYS A 113 -10.27 3.36 22.41
N SER A 114 -9.03 3.65 22.02
CA SER A 114 -8.39 4.95 22.21
C SER A 114 -8.46 5.85 20.98
N ALA A 115 -8.77 5.32 19.80
CA ALA A 115 -9.00 6.10 18.57
C ALA A 115 -10.20 5.60 17.78
N LYS A 116 -10.75 6.49 16.96
CA LYS A 116 -11.76 6.09 15.98
C LYS A 116 -11.10 5.17 14.95
N LYS A 117 -11.82 4.13 14.52
CA LYS A 117 -11.36 3.20 13.47
C LYS A 117 -10.84 3.92 12.22
N HIS A 118 -11.48 5.03 11.85
CA HIS A 118 -11.06 5.89 10.74
C HIS A 118 -9.66 6.47 10.94
N ASP A 119 -9.34 6.98 12.14
CA ASP A 119 -8.02 7.53 12.44
C ASP A 119 -6.95 6.44 12.49
N CYS A 120 -7.31 5.24 12.96
CA CYS A 120 -6.45 4.06 12.90
C CYS A 120 -6.05 3.74 11.44
N ILE A 121 -7.04 3.72 10.54
CA ILE A 121 -6.83 3.47 9.12
C ILE A 121 -5.99 4.59 8.49
N LYS A 122 -6.36 5.86 8.69
CA LYS A 122 -5.62 7.00 8.13
C LYS A 122 -4.17 7.04 8.61
N SER A 123 -3.90 6.66 9.86
CA SER A 123 -2.53 6.57 10.40
C SER A 123 -1.69 5.53 9.67
N VAL A 124 -2.24 4.34 9.42
CA VAL A 124 -1.57 3.29 8.63
C VAL A 124 -1.34 3.75 7.19
N VAL A 125 -2.34 4.40 6.58
CA VAL A 125 -2.22 4.90 5.21
C VAL A 125 -1.15 6.00 5.10
N LYS A 126 -1.07 6.93 6.06
CA LYS A 126 -0.04 7.98 6.08
C LYS A 126 1.37 7.39 6.05
N GLU A 127 1.62 6.34 6.82
CA GLU A 127 2.90 5.63 6.83
C GLU A 127 3.23 5.01 5.46
N LEU A 128 2.25 4.39 4.81
CA LEU A 128 2.44 3.76 3.51
C LEU A 128 2.60 4.79 2.38
N GLU A 129 1.87 5.90 2.40
CA GLU A 129 2.07 7.00 1.44
C GLU A 129 3.46 7.63 1.63
N SER A 130 3.96 7.73 2.87
CA SER A 130 5.33 8.15 3.14
C SER A 130 6.36 7.19 2.51
N ASP A 131 6.07 5.89 2.42
CA ASP A 131 6.93 4.95 1.71
C ASP A 131 6.86 5.11 0.20
N VAL A 132 5.68 5.39 -0.35
CA VAL A 132 5.50 5.70 -1.79
C VAL A 132 6.39 6.87 -2.19
N LEU A 133 6.43 7.94 -1.38
CA LEU A 133 7.28 9.10 -1.63
C LEU A 133 8.77 8.73 -1.64
N LYS A 134 9.22 7.93 -0.66
CA LYS A 134 10.60 7.45 -0.61
C LYS A 134 10.95 6.58 -1.83
N MET A 135 10.06 5.67 -2.23
CA MET A 135 10.26 4.87 -3.45
C MET A 135 10.33 5.73 -4.71
N LYS A 136 9.43 6.72 -4.86
CA LYS A 136 9.48 7.68 -5.98
C LYS A 136 10.80 8.44 -6.02
N GLN A 137 11.33 8.84 -4.87
CA GLN A 137 12.64 9.50 -4.79
C GLN A 137 13.78 8.56 -5.23
N ILE A 138 13.82 7.33 -4.73
CA ILE A 138 14.83 6.34 -5.11
C ILE A 138 14.74 6.03 -6.61
N ASN A 139 13.54 5.86 -7.15
CA ASN A 139 13.32 5.62 -8.57
C ASN A 139 13.86 6.75 -9.45
N ARG A 140 13.64 8.01 -9.05
CA ARG A 140 14.19 9.18 -9.76
C ARG A 140 15.71 9.22 -9.72
N MET A 141 16.33 8.87 -8.59
CA MET A 141 17.79 8.93 -8.43
C MET A 141 18.52 7.78 -9.12
N THR A 142 17.90 6.60 -9.19
CA THR A 142 18.55 5.37 -9.63
C THR A 142 18.09 4.88 -11.01
N GLY A 143 17.01 5.46 -11.55
CA GLY A 143 16.34 4.97 -12.75
C GLY A 143 15.57 3.66 -12.55
N GLN A 144 15.55 3.12 -11.33
CA GLN A 144 14.79 1.91 -11.01
C GLN A 144 13.28 2.20 -10.92
N LYS A 145 12.47 1.15 -10.96
CA LYS A 145 11.00 1.22 -10.87
C LYS A 145 10.51 0.37 -9.70
N ILE A 146 10.93 0.75 -8.50
CA ILE A 146 10.51 0.16 -7.23
C ILE A 146 9.04 0.50 -7.00
N ASP A 147 8.23 -0.54 -6.80
CA ASP A 147 6.78 -0.43 -6.69
C ASP A 147 6.19 -1.38 -5.62
N GLN A 148 7.05 -2.01 -4.81
CA GLN A 148 6.70 -3.07 -3.86
C GLN A 148 7.23 -2.79 -2.45
N TRP A 149 6.50 -3.31 -1.48
CA TRP A 149 6.91 -3.38 -0.08
C TRP A 149 7.29 -4.81 0.27
N ILE A 150 8.17 -4.95 1.26
CA ILE A 150 8.45 -6.21 1.92
C ILE A 150 7.87 -6.14 3.32
N TYR A 151 6.99 -7.08 3.65
CA TYR A 151 6.37 -7.16 4.97
C TYR A 151 6.92 -8.35 5.75
N ILE A 152 7.33 -8.09 6.99
CA ILE A 152 7.69 -9.12 7.96
C ILE A 152 6.58 -9.13 9.00
N PHE A 153 5.79 -10.20 9.00
CA PHE A 153 4.71 -10.41 9.95
C PHE A 153 5.22 -11.27 11.10
N ASP A 154 5.39 -10.66 12.27
CA ASP A 154 5.75 -11.36 13.50
C ASP A 154 4.48 -11.73 14.28
N PHE A 155 4.23 -13.03 14.34
CA PHE A 155 3.11 -13.64 15.06
C PHE A 155 3.53 -14.23 16.41
N ASP A 156 4.77 -14.03 16.87
CA ASP A 156 5.17 -14.49 18.19
C ASP A 156 4.28 -13.85 19.28
N ASN A 157 3.79 -14.65 20.23
CA ASN A 157 2.77 -14.28 21.22
C ASN A 157 1.37 -13.91 20.66
N TYR A 158 1.07 -14.24 19.40
CA TYR A 158 -0.26 -14.01 18.83
C TYR A 158 -1.27 -15.05 19.33
N THR A 159 -2.12 -14.64 20.28
CA THR A 159 -3.08 -15.54 20.91
C THR A 159 -4.36 -15.71 20.10
N PHE A 160 -5.07 -16.82 20.30
CA PHE A 160 -6.39 -17.07 19.70
C PHE A 160 -7.40 -15.94 19.98
N ALA A 161 -7.35 -15.34 21.18
CA ALA A 161 -8.20 -14.21 21.54
C ALA A 161 -7.92 -12.94 20.72
N LYS A 162 -6.67 -12.75 20.26
CA LYS A 162 -6.33 -11.67 19.31
C LYS A 162 -6.77 -12.03 17.89
N ALA A 163 -6.53 -13.28 17.48
CA ALA A 163 -6.92 -13.81 16.18
C ALA A 163 -8.43 -13.75 15.90
N THR A 164 -9.26 -13.85 16.95
CA THR A 164 -10.73 -13.85 16.83
C THR A 164 -11.38 -12.52 17.19
N HIS A 165 -10.59 -11.47 17.46
CA HIS A 165 -11.15 -10.17 17.81
C HIS A 165 -11.75 -9.47 16.59
N LYS A 166 -13.08 -9.60 16.43
CA LYS A 166 -13.85 -9.13 15.26
C LYS A 166 -13.56 -7.68 14.83
N PRO A 167 -13.52 -6.67 15.70
CA PRO A 167 -13.21 -5.30 15.28
C PRO A 167 -11.82 -5.15 14.64
N THR A 168 -10.82 -5.86 15.18
CA THR A 168 -9.46 -5.88 14.62
C THR A 168 -9.45 -6.57 13.27
N LEU A 169 -10.09 -7.73 13.14
CA LEU A 169 -10.21 -8.43 11.85
C LEU A 169 -10.90 -7.56 10.79
N GLN A 170 -11.96 -6.85 11.15
CA GLN A 170 -12.65 -5.94 10.23
C GLN A 170 -11.80 -4.72 9.83
N MET A 171 -10.91 -4.25 10.70
CA MET A 171 -9.95 -3.19 10.36
C MET A 171 -8.86 -3.72 9.42
N LEU A 172 -8.27 -4.88 9.73
CA LEU A 172 -7.26 -5.52 8.89
C LEU A 172 -7.81 -5.89 7.52
N ALA A 173 -9.00 -6.48 7.45
CA ALA A 173 -9.66 -6.80 6.19
C ALA A 173 -9.93 -5.53 5.36
N TYR A 174 -10.39 -4.45 5.99
CA TYR A 174 -10.59 -3.17 5.30
C TYR A 174 -9.28 -2.63 4.72
N LEU A 175 -8.22 -2.61 5.53
CA LEU A 175 -6.87 -2.19 5.10
C LEU A 175 -6.38 -3.04 3.94
N MET A 176 -6.43 -4.37 4.06
CA MET A 176 -6.02 -5.28 3.00
C MET A 176 -6.83 -5.08 1.71
N MET A 177 -8.15 -4.87 1.80
CA MET A 177 -9.01 -4.74 0.62
C MET A 177 -8.82 -3.43 -0.15
N ASN A 178 -8.57 -2.32 0.54
CA ASN A 178 -8.44 -0.99 -0.08
C ASN A 178 -6.99 -0.61 -0.38
N MET A 179 -6.02 -1.32 0.22
CA MET A 179 -4.58 -1.16 -0.03
C MET A 179 -4.00 -2.32 -0.85
N LYS A 180 -4.84 -3.10 -1.57
CA LYS A 180 -4.41 -4.31 -2.31
C LYS A 180 -3.20 -4.16 -3.27
N PRO A 181 -2.95 -3.02 -3.96
CA PRO A 181 -1.74 -2.88 -4.78
C PRO A 181 -0.50 -2.48 -3.97
N ILE A 182 -0.59 -2.40 -2.64
CA ILE A 182 0.51 -2.11 -1.73
C ILE A 182 1.07 -3.40 -1.10
N THR A 183 0.26 -4.47 -0.98
CA THR A 183 0.50 -5.47 0.08
C THR A 183 0.76 -6.91 -0.35
N LEU A 184 0.26 -7.42 -1.49
CA LEU A 184 0.41 -8.86 -1.78
C LEU A 184 0.51 -9.15 -3.29
N LYS A 185 1.47 -9.99 -3.67
CA LYS A 185 1.36 -10.85 -4.86
C LYS A 185 0.47 -12.02 -4.46
N ASP A 186 -0.55 -12.32 -5.27
CA ASP A 186 -1.32 -13.56 -5.13
C ASP A 186 -0.42 -14.78 -5.37
#